data_AF-A0A328EIH2-F1
#
_entry.id   AF-A0A328EIH2-F1
#
_cell.length_a   1.000
_cell.length_b   1.000
_cell.length_c   1.000
_cell.angle_alpha   90.00
_cell.angle_beta   90.00
_cell.angle_gamma   90.00
#
_symmetry.space_group_name_H-M   'P 1'
#
loop_
_entity.id
_entity.type
_entity.pdbx_description
1 polymer ?
#
loop_
_entity_poly.entity_id
_entity_poly.type
_entity_poly.pdbx_seq_one_letter_code
_entity_poly.pdbx_strand_id
1 'polypeptide(L)'
;MKKIFAVLLLAGFLASCGTKKVEENPSEKVGIANPASEYCVAQGGKSEIRKNSDGSEYGVCILADGKEVEEWEYFRKNNGSATSGEITITPDGNGSGTVKITPEKTSTGTSNSTGTTN
;
A
#
# COMPACT_ATOMS: atom_id res chain seq x y z
N MET A 1 15.18 -37.19 -61.62
CA MET A 1 13.91 -37.63 -62.24
C MET A 1 13.37 -38.86 -61.52
N LYS A 2 12.30 -38.72 -60.74
CA LYS A 2 11.38 -39.82 -60.42
C LYS A 2 10.01 -39.18 -60.20
N LYS A 3 9.11 -39.41 -61.16
CA LYS A 3 7.70 -38.98 -61.15
C LYS A 3 7.00 -39.79 -60.03
N ILE A 4 5.95 -39.32 -59.39
CA ILE A 4 4.57 -39.53 -59.84
C ILE A 4 3.66 -38.53 -59.10
N PHE A 5 2.85 -37.81 -59.88
CA PHE A 5 1.67 -37.06 -59.44
C PHE A 5 0.56 -38.04 -59.02
N ALA A 6 -0.06 -37.84 -57.86
CA ALA A 6 -1.43 -38.28 -57.61
C ALA A 6 -2.04 -37.48 -56.43
N VAL A 7 -2.76 -36.42 -56.81
CA VAL A 7 -3.74 -35.71 -56.00
C VAL A 7 -4.87 -36.68 -55.63
N LEU A 8 -5.26 -36.77 -54.35
CA LEU A 8 -6.67 -36.93 -53.95
C LEU A 8 -6.89 -36.73 -52.44
N LEU A 9 -7.49 -35.57 -52.18
CA LEU A 9 -8.32 -35.15 -51.06
C LEU A 9 -8.75 -36.24 -50.05
N LEU A 10 -8.43 -36.00 -48.77
CA LEU A 10 -9.38 -36.29 -47.70
C LEU A 10 -9.37 -35.14 -46.68
N ALA A 11 -10.49 -34.43 -46.63
CA ALA A 11 -10.79 -33.40 -45.64
C ALA A 11 -10.87 -34.03 -44.24
N GLY A 12 -10.30 -33.34 -43.26
CA GLY A 12 -10.34 -33.74 -41.86
C GLY A 12 -9.70 -32.67 -40.99
N PHE A 13 -10.36 -31.52 -40.89
CA PHE A 13 -9.98 -30.42 -40.00
C PHE A 13 -10.26 -30.84 -38.55
N LEU A 14 -9.31 -31.49 -37.89
CA LEU A 14 -9.34 -31.69 -36.44
C LEU A 14 -8.45 -30.64 -35.79
N ALA A 15 -9.00 -29.45 -35.65
CA ALA A 15 -8.54 -28.47 -34.69
C ALA A 15 -8.81 -29.02 -33.29
N SER A 16 -7.76 -29.43 -32.54
CA SER A 16 -7.78 -29.42 -31.07
C SER A 16 -6.44 -29.84 -30.49
N CYS A 17 -5.49 -28.92 -30.46
CA CYS A 17 -4.64 -28.76 -29.29
C CYS A 17 -4.27 -27.29 -29.17
N GLY A 18 -5.29 -26.47 -28.96
CA GLY A 18 -5.05 -25.19 -28.29
C GLY A 18 -4.74 -25.54 -26.86
N THR A 19 -3.47 -25.45 -26.46
CA THR A 19 -3.10 -25.22 -25.07
C THR A 19 -3.99 -24.08 -24.60
N LYS A 20 -5.05 -24.40 -23.86
CA LYS A 20 -5.75 -23.40 -23.07
C LYS A 20 -4.68 -22.90 -22.11
N LYS A 21 -4.05 -21.78 -22.44
CA LYS A 21 -3.48 -20.93 -21.41
C LYS A 21 -4.67 -20.72 -20.48
N VAL A 22 -4.57 -21.31 -19.30
CA VAL A 22 -5.33 -20.81 -18.17
C VAL A 22 -4.92 -19.35 -18.13
N GLU A 23 -5.78 -18.51 -18.69
CA GLU A 23 -5.79 -17.10 -18.40
C GLU A 23 -6.01 -17.09 -16.91
N GLU A 24 -4.89 -17.04 -16.19
CA GLU A 24 -4.83 -16.72 -14.78
C GLU A 24 -5.51 -15.36 -14.70
N ASN A 25 -6.83 -15.39 -14.58
CA ASN A 25 -7.58 -14.31 -14.00
C ASN A 25 -6.88 -14.18 -12.65
N PRO A 26 -6.06 -13.13 -12.40
CA PRO A 26 -5.48 -12.97 -11.09
C PRO A 26 -6.70 -12.85 -10.20
N SER A 27 -7.01 -13.94 -9.48
CA SER A 27 -8.09 -13.96 -8.52
C SER A 27 -7.81 -12.72 -7.69
N GLU A 28 -8.68 -11.71 -7.84
CA GLU A 28 -8.60 -10.50 -7.07
C GLU A 28 -8.61 -11.00 -5.64
N LYS A 29 -7.43 -11.04 -5.03
CA LYS A 29 -7.31 -11.34 -3.63
C LYS A 29 -7.98 -10.12 -3.04
N VAL A 30 -9.26 -10.25 -2.73
CA VAL A 30 -10.02 -9.26 -1.98
C VAL A 30 -9.38 -9.26 -0.60
N GLY A 31 -8.26 -8.56 -0.50
CA GLY A 31 -7.58 -8.27 0.73
C GLY A 31 -8.45 -7.33 1.53
N ILE A 32 -8.24 -7.32 2.84
CA ILE A 32 -8.78 -6.25 3.69
C ILE A 32 -8.30 -4.92 3.10
N ALA A 33 -9.23 -4.00 2.86
CA ALA A 33 -8.90 -2.68 2.32
C ALA A 33 -7.92 -1.96 3.24
N ASN A 34 -6.93 -1.27 2.66
CA ASN A 34 -6.00 -0.45 3.42
C ASN A 34 -6.73 0.81 3.91
N PRO A 35 -6.90 1.03 5.23
CA PRO A 35 -7.59 2.21 5.75
C PRO A 35 -6.99 3.54 5.29
N ALA A 36 -5.67 3.61 5.09
CA ALA A 36 -5.01 4.81 4.62
C ALA A 36 -5.33 5.11 3.14
N SER A 37 -5.37 4.07 2.30
CA SER A 37 -5.75 4.18 0.89
C SER A 37 -7.23 4.53 0.73
N GLU A 38 -8.12 3.92 1.53
CA GLU A 38 -9.54 4.26 1.59
C GLU A 38 -9.74 5.73 2.00
N TYR A 39 -8.99 6.18 3.02
CA TYR A 39 -9.03 7.58 3.43
C TYR A 39 -8.56 8.51 2.30
N CYS A 40 -7.46 8.18 1.61
CA CYS A 40 -6.98 8.97 0.47
C CYS A 40 -8.09 9.16 -0.59
N VAL A 41 -8.74 8.07 -1.00
CA VAL A 41 -9.83 8.10 -1.99
C VAL A 41 -11.04 8.87 -1.46
N ALA A 42 -11.38 8.71 -0.17
CA ALA A 42 -12.46 9.45 0.47
C ALA A 42 -12.21 10.97 0.52
N GLN A 43 -10.94 11.41 0.54
CA GLN A 43 -10.56 12.83 0.43
C GLN A 43 -10.52 13.33 -1.02
N GLY A 44 -10.91 12.51 -2.00
CA GLY A 44 -10.88 12.85 -3.42
C GLY A 44 -9.50 12.71 -4.06
N GLY A 45 -8.56 12.03 -3.40
CA GLY A 45 -7.24 11.72 -3.94
C GLY A 45 -7.19 10.40 -4.71
N LYS A 46 -6.04 10.13 -5.31
CA LYS A 46 -5.68 8.85 -5.93
C LYS A 46 -4.61 8.13 -5.09
N SER A 47 -4.92 6.90 -4.71
CA SER A 47 -3.96 5.99 -4.08
C SER A 47 -3.01 5.39 -5.11
N GLU A 48 -1.71 5.39 -4.83
CA GLU A 48 -0.69 4.78 -5.67
C GLU A 48 0.36 4.05 -4.84
N ILE A 49 0.61 2.77 -5.15
CA ILE A 49 1.72 2.02 -4.56
C ILE A 49 2.99 2.30 -5.36
N ARG A 50 4.04 2.73 -4.65
CA ARG A 50 5.38 2.96 -5.22
C ARG A 50 6.40 2.04 -4.59
N LYS A 51 7.51 1.83 -5.29
CA LYS A 51 8.63 0.99 -4.85
C LYS A 51 9.86 1.84 -4.57
N ASN A 52 10.52 1.55 -3.46
CA ASN A 52 11.85 2.05 -3.16
C ASN A 52 12.91 1.23 -3.91
N SER A 53 14.15 1.72 -3.92
CA SER A 53 15.29 1.05 -4.55
C SER A 53 15.64 -0.30 -3.92
N ASP A 54 15.27 -0.52 -2.66
CA ASP A 54 15.42 -1.79 -1.95
C ASP A 54 14.28 -2.78 -2.23
N GLY A 55 13.30 -2.40 -3.04
CA GLY A 55 12.13 -3.20 -3.39
C GLY A 55 10.96 -3.11 -2.40
N SER A 56 11.08 -2.34 -1.31
CA SER A 56 9.97 -2.07 -0.39
C SER A 56 8.89 -1.22 -1.06
N GLU A 57 7.62 -1.51 -0.75
CA GLU A 57 6.46 -0.78 -1.27
C GLU A 57 5.93 0.22 -0.23
N TYR A 58 5.46 1.38 -0.70
CA TYR A 58 4.81 2.40 0.13
C TYR A 58 3.64 3.04 -0.64
N GLY A 59 2.64 3.52 0.10
CA GLY A 59 1.46 4.16 -0.46
C GLY A 59 1.63 5.68 -0.56
N VAL A 60 1.28 6.25 -1.71
CA VAL A 60 1.21 7.70 -1.93
C VAL A 60 -0.21 8.10 -2.28
N CYS A 61 -0.71 9.12 -1.58
CA CYS A 61 -1.94 9.82 -1.92
C CYS A 61 -1.62 11.02 -2.80
N ILE A 62 -2.13 11.01 -4.03
CA ILE A 62 -2.10 12.16 -4.94
C ILE A 62 -3.40 12.94 -4.73
N LEU A 63 -3.31 14.09 -4.06
CA LEU A 63 -4.46 14.94 -3.75
C LEU A 63 -5.01 15.63 -5.00
N ALA A 64 -6.21 16.19 -4.90
CA ALA A 64 -6.91 16.84 -6.02
C ALA A 64 -6.17 18.08 -6.57
N ASP A 65 -5.33 18.71 -5.75
CA ASP A 65 -4.44 19.82 -6.14
C ASP A 65 -3.12 19.34 -6.77
N GLY A 66 -2.95 18.01 -6.91
CA GLY A 66 -1.74 17.37 -7.42
C GLY A 66 -0.65 17.16 -6.37
N LYS A 67 -0.87 17.56 -5.12
CA LYS A 67 0.11 17.34 -4.05
C LYS A 67 0.20 15.86 -3.71
N GLU A 68 1.42 15.37 -3.58
CA GLU A 68 1.68 13.99 -3.17
C GLU A 68 2.05 13.94 -1.68
N VAL A 69 1.40 13.04 -0.94
CA VAL A 69 1.68 12.78 0.49
C VAL A 69 1.69 11.28 0.74
N GLU A 70 2.51 10.81 1.68
CA GLU A 70 2.47 9.39 2.09
C GLU A 70 1.13 9.08 2.77
N GLU A 71 0.48 7.98 2.37
CA GLU A 71 -0.90 7.68 2.77
C GLU A 71 -1.07 7.52 4.27
N TRP A 72 -0.15 6.81 4.93
CA TRP A 72 -0.25 6.57 6.36
C TRP A 72 0.06 7.82 7.18
N GLU A 73 1.01 8.64 6.76
CA GLU A 73 1.29 9.94 7.35
C GLU A 73 0.06 10.85 7.25
N TYR A 74 -0.57 10.91 6.08
CA TYR A 74 -1.79 11.68 5.88
C TYR A 74 -2.93 11.16 6.75
N PHE A 75 -3.16 9.84 6.74
CA PHE A 75 -4.17 9.20 7.58
C PHE A 75 -3.97 9.51 9.07
N ARG A 76 -2.76 9.32 9.62
CA ARG A 76 -2.49 9.53 11.05
C ARG A 76 -2.60 10.99 11.49
N LYS A 77 -2.19 11.94 10.64
CA LYS A 77 -2.34 13.38 10.90
C LYS A 77 -3.80 13.78 11.02
N ASN A 78 -4.68 13.15 10.24
CA ASN A 78 -6.08 13.52 10.13
C ASN A 78 -7.03 12.66 10.98
N ASN A 79 -6.59 11.47 11.40
CA ASN A 79 -7.38 10.52 12.19
C ASN A 79 -6.82 10.34 13.61
N GLY A 80 -5.82 11.14 14.01
CA GLY A 80 -5.28 11.18 15.37
C GLY A 80 -4.77 9.82 15.85
N SER A 81 -3.56 9.43 15.46
CA SER A 81 -2.92 8.28 16.13
C SER A 81 -2.45 8.68 17.52
N ALA A 82 -3.02 7.98 18.51
CA ALA A 82 -2.63 7.85 19.91
C ALA A 82 -1.66 8.92 20.42
N THR A 83 -2.19 9.83 21.22
CA THR A 83 -1.41 10.74 22.06
C THR A 83 -0.31 9.95 22.77
N SER A 84 0.93 10.06 22.30
CA SER A 84 2.09 9.75 23.11
C SER A 84 2.13 10.85 24.16
N GLY A 85 1.43 10.61 25.26
CA GLY A 85 1.56 11.41 26.47
C GLY A 85 2.68 10.79 27.31
N GLU A 86 3.52 11.62 27.90
CA GLU A 86 4.34 11.15 29.01
C GLU A 86 3.40 10.77 30.16
N ILE A 87 3.39 9.48 30.52
CA ILE A 87 2.62 8.97 31.64
C ILE A 87 3.49 9.12 32.89
N THR A 88 3.23 10.16 33.67
CA THR A 88 3.89 10.31 34.97
C THR A 88 3.03 9.69 36.06
N ILE A 89 3.53 8.62 36.68
CA ILE A 89 2.92 8.01 37.86
C ILE A 89 3.53 8.67 39.10
N THR A 90 2.72 9.38 39.89
CA THR A 90 3.15 9.91 41.19
C THR A 90 2.57 9.02 42.30
N PRO A 91 3.38 8.18 42.97
CA PRO A 91 2.92 7.40 44.12
C PRO A 91 2.68 8.34 45.31
N ASP A 92 1.55 8.17 46.01
CA ASP A 92 1.16 9.00 47.16
C ASP A 92 1.62 8.43 48.53
N GLY A 93 2.46 7.39 48.50
CA GLY A 93 3.03 6.75 49.69
C GLY A 93 2.07 5.88 50.50
N ASN A 94 0.79 5.79 50.12
CA ASN A 94 -0.21 4.96 50.81
C ASN A 94 -0.64 3.72 50.00
N GLY A 95 0.01 3.48 48.85
CA GLY A 95 -0.37 2.41 47.91
C GLY A 95 -1.34 2.87 46.81
N SER A 96 -1.72 4.14 46.78
CA SER A 96 -2.42 4.79 45.68
C SER A 96 -1.46 5.70 44.88
N GLY A 97 -1.90 6.17 43.72
CA GLY A 97 -1.10 7.06 42.89
C GLY A 97 -1.97 7.82 41.90
N THR A 98 -1.59 9.06 41.61
CA THR A 98 -2.29 9.85 40.58
C THR A 98 -1.60 9.65 39.25
N VAL A 99 -2.38 9.31 38.21
CA VAL A 99 -1.92 9.30 36.82
C VAL A 99 -2.13 10.69 36.24
N LYS A 100 -1.05 11.37 35.85
CA LYS A 100 -1.14 12.57 35.03
C LYS A 100 -0.73 12.22 33.60
N ILE A 101 -1.66 12.45 32.67
CA ILE A 101 -1.36 12.38 31.24
C ILE A 101 -1.08 13.81 30.79
N THR A 102 0.19 14.13 30.57
CA THR A 102 0.54 15.38 29.89
C THR A 102 0.50 15.09 28.41
N PRO A 103 -0.45 15.66 27.63
CA PRO A 103 -0.38 15.55 26.18
C PRO A 103 0.92 16.25 25.76
N GLU A 104 1.88 15.50 25.24
CA GLU A 104 2.98 16.12 24.52
C GLU A 104 2.31 16.87 23.36
N LYS A 105 2.47 18.20 23.31
CA LYS A 105 2.05 18.95 22.13
C LYS A 105 2.72 18.25 20.97
N THR A 106 1.93 17.64 20.11
CA THR A 106 2.37 17.10 18.83
C THR A 106 3.25 18.18 18.20
N SER A 107 4.56 17.99 18.25
CA SER A 107 5.45 18.80 17.46
C SER A 107 5.06 18.43 16.03
N THR A 108 4.38 19.35 15.36
CA THR A 108 4.38 19.41 13.91
C THR A 108 5.82 19.17 13.49
N GLY A 109 6.10 18.01 12.91
CA GLY A 109 7.44 17.59 12.55
C GLY A 109 8.10 18.64 11.67
N THR A 110 8.96 19.44 12.27
CA THR A 110 10.14 19.97 11.58
C THR A 110 11.00 18.76 11.32
N SER A 111 10.97 18.27 10.07
CA SER A 111 11.90 17.26 9.61
C SER A 111 13.31 17.86 9.69
N ASN A 112 14.05 17.57 10.75
CA ASN A 112 15.48 17.84 10.81
C ASN A 112 16.18 16.81 9.91
N SER A 113 16.39 17.21 8.65
CA SER A 113 17.40 16.62 7.78
C SER A 113 18.78 16.82 8.43
N THR A 114 19.24 15.82 9.19
CA THR A 114 20.64 15.75 9.60
C THR A 114 21.33 14.83 8.61
N GLY A 115 21.90 15.41 7.57
CA GLY A 115 22.87 14.73 6.72
C GLY A 115 24.12 14.48 7.56
N THR A 116 24.37 13.22 7.89
CA THR A 116 25.65 12.79 8.45
C THR A 116 26.60 12.52 7.28
N THR A 117 27.49 13.47 7.02
CA THR A 117 28.75 13.17 6.33
C THR A 117 29.73 12.61 7.35
N ASN A 118 30.25 11.42 7.10
CA ASN A 118 31.66 11.04 7.29
C ASN A 118 31.93 9.77 6.48
#